data_AF-A0AAW4SDM7-F1
#
_entry.id   AF-A0AAW4SDM7-F1
#
_cell.length_a   1.000
_cell.length_b   1.000
_cell.length_c   1.000
_cell.angle_alpha   90.00
_cell.angle_beta   90.00
_cell.angle_gamma   90.00
#
_symmetry.space_group_name_H-M   'P 1'
#
loop_
_entity.id
_entity.type
_entity.pdbx_description
1 polymer ?
#
loop_
_entity_poly.entity_id
_entity_poly.type
_entity_poly.pdbx_seq_one_letter_code
_entity_poly.pdbx_strand_id
1 'polypeptide(L)'
;MRSLTKHGISALASVASRAAQSASLRRMIFNGIRLRRPEVERFGRMDEIRFLAYCFLNRDRSRSQILQDLWVSYELGEKQGGFFVEFGATNGVTNSNTWLLEKEYGWQGILAEPNPIWHDALAQNRTSRKDRRCISSSSGKKVRFLVTNEVDPELSGVAEFASGDHFAAVRSAGQEIEVETVSLNQLLADCNAPRRIDYMSIDTEGSEYDILKSFDFSRYSIDLLSVEQNRQTEAAIQALLATHGYKRVFAEFSQWDGWYVHSERMTTRRGTNLDRRFGASPVQVTLVEKTNG
;
A
#
# COMPACT_ATOMS: atom_id res chain seq x y z
N MET A 1 -1.61 23.93 -11.42
CA MET A 1 -0.84 23.31 -10.31
C MET A 1 0.40 22.52 -10.75
N ARG A 2 0.36 21.66 -11.79
CA ARG A 2 1.53 20.83 -12.23
C ARG A 2 2.83 21.58 -12.57
N SER A 3 2.76 22.83 -13.02
CA SER A 3 3.95 23.65 -13.35
C SER A 3 4.65 24.19 -12.10
N LEU A 4 3.90 24.67 -11.10
CA LEU A 4 4.45 25.24 -9.86
C LEU A 4 5.15 24.18 -9.00
N THR A 5 4.64 22.95 -8.98
CA THR A 5 5.29 21.81 -8.29
C THR A 5 6.59 21.38 -8.94
N LYS A 6 6.70 21.35 -10.28
CA LYS A 6 7.94 21.01 -10.99
C LYS A 6 9.07 22.02 -10.72
N HIS A 7 8.75 23.32 -10.71
CA HIS A 7 9.72 24.37 -10.39
C HIS A 7 10.15 24.30 -8.92
N GLY A 8 9.21 24.04 -8.00
CA GLY A 8 9.51 23.82 -6.58
C GLY A 8 10.43 22.62 -6.34
N ILE A 9 10.16 21.48 -6.98
CA ILE A 9 10.97 20.26 -6.88
C ILE A 9 12.38 20.50 -7.44
N SER A 10 12.49 21.15 -8.61
CA SER A 10 13.80 21.46 -9.22
C SER A 10 14.64 22.41 -8.34
N ALA A 11 14.01 23.42 -7.73
CA ALA A 11 14.68 24.33 -6.81
C ALA A 11 15.14 23.62 -5.52
N LEU A 12 14.28 22.80 -4.92
CA LEU A 12 14.62 21.98 -3.74
C LEU A 12 15.75 20.99 -4.07
N ALA A 13 15.68 20.30 -5.21
CA ALA A 13 16.70 19.38 -5.66
C ALA A 13 18.04 20.10 -5.91
N SER A 14 18.01 21.32 -6.44
CA SER A 14 19.20 22.15 -6.63
C SER A 14 19.84 22.57 -5.30
N VAL A 15 19.03 22.96 -4.30
CA VAL A 15 19.52 23.32 -2.96
C VAL A 15 20.06 22.09 -2.24
N ALA A 16 19.32 20.98 -2.25
CA ALA A 16 19.74 19.72 -1.65
C ALA A 16 21.00 19.16 -2.33
N SER A 17 21.10 19.26 -3.65
CA SER A 17 22.28 18.85 -4.42
C SER A 17 23.49 19.71 -4.07
N ARG A 18 23.34 21.04 -3.98
CA ARG A 18 24.43 21.94 -3.55
C ARG A 18 24.87 21.65 -2.11
N ALA A 19 23.93 21.42 -1.20
CA ALA A 19 24.22 21.01 0.16
C ALA A 19 24.94 19.66 0.21
N ALA A 20 24.44 18.66 -0.51
CA ALA A 20 25.03 17.32 -0.59
C ALA A 20 26.42 17.32 -1.25
N GLN A 21 26.67 18.22 -2.21
CA GLN A 21 27.95 18.39 -2.90
C GLN A 21 29.00 19.17 -2.08
N SER A 22 28.61 19.82 -0.98
CA SER A 22 29.54 20.46 -0.05
C SER A 22 30.33 19.44 0.77
N ALA A 23 31.65 19.37 0.55
CA ALA A 23 32.54 18.47 1.29
C ALA A 23 32.58 18.79 2.81
N SER A 24 32.43 20.07 3.18
CA SER A 24 32.37 20.48 4.58
C SER A 24 31.09 20.01 5.26
N LEU A 25 29.93 20.13 4.57
CA LEU A 25 28.67 19.65 5.10
C LEU A 25 28.65 18.12 5.22
N ARG A 26 29.14 17.39 4.21
CA ARG A 26 29.28 15.93 4.28
C ARG A 26 30.14 15.50 5.47
N ARG A 27 31.27 16.18 5.70
CA ARG A 27 32.16 15.91 6.84
C ARG A 27 31.47 16.22 8.17
N MET A 28 30.70 17.30 8.24
CA MET A 28 29.93 17.67 9.44
C MET A 28 28.88 16.61 9.78
N ILE A 29 28.07 16.20 8.79
CA ILE A 29 27.06 15.14 8.96
C ILE A 29 27.73 13.82 9.35
N PHE A 30 28.79 13.41 8.65
CA PHE A 30 29.54 12.20 8.96
C PHE A 30 30.10 12.21 10.39
N ASN A 31 30.68 13.33 10.83
CA ASN A 31 31.14 13.46 12.20
C ASN A 31 29.99 13.46 13.21
N GLY A 32 28.84 14.04 12.86
CA GLY A 32 27.62 13.96 13.66
C GLY A 32 27.17 12.53 13.89
N ILE A 33 27.15 11.71 12.84
CA ILE A 33 26.85 10.27 12.90
C ILE A 33 27.91 9.55 13.76
N ARG A 34 29.20 9.69 13.42
CA ARG A 34 30.32 9.01 14.09
C ARG A 34 30.38 9.31 15.59
N LEU A 35 30.05 10.53 15.99
CA LEU A 35 30.07 10.99 17.37
C LEU A 35 28.71 10.85 18.08
N ARG A 36 27.71 10.21 17.47
CA ARG A 36 26.35 10.05 18.04
C ARG A 36 25.75 11.37 18.52
N ARG A 37 25.86 12.43 17.71
CA ARG A 37 25.31 13.73 18.05
C ARG A 37 23.77 13.65 18.11
N PRO A 38 23.12 14.04 19.22
CA PRO A 38 21.68 13.87 19.41
C PRO A 38 20.83 14.47 18.28
N GLU A 39 21.27 15.58 17.70
CA GLU A 39 20.61 16.28 16.59
C GLU A 39 20.52 15.40 15.34
N VAL A 40 21.60 14.67 15.03
CA VAL A 40 21.69 13.77 13.87
C VAL A 40 21.00 12.44 14.16
N GLU A 41 21.13 11.90 15.38
CA GLU A 41 20.42 10.68 15.78
C GLU A 41 18.91 10.86 15.83
N ARG A 42 18.43 12.05 16.21
CA ARG A 42 16.99 12.36 16.16
C ARG A 42 16.49 12.30 14.72
N PHE A 43 17.21 12.93 13.78
CA PHE A 43 16.86 12.90 12.36
C PHE A 43 16.82 11.46 11.81
N GLY A 44 17.84 10.65 12.13
CA GLY A 44 17.90 9.25 11.73
C GLY A 44 16.90 8.32 12.43
N ARG A 45 16.10 8.80 13.38
CA ARG A 45 15.01 8.05 14.05
C ARG A 45 13.62 8.41 13.57
N MET A 46 13.49 9.46 12.76
CA MET A 46 12.21 9.84 12.16
C MET A 46 11.83 8.81 11.09
N ASP A 47 10.63 8.25 11.23
CA ASP A 47 10.21 7.14 10.40
C ASP A 47 9.99 7.55 8.95
N GLU A 48 9.47 8.76 8.77
CA GLU A 48 9.23 9.42 7.49
C GLU A 48 10.55 9.60 6.72
N ILE A 49 11.61 10.02 7.43
CA ILE A 49 12.93 10.22 6.83
C ILE A 49 13.55 8.88 6.40
N ARG A 50 13.42 7.86 7.24
CA ARG A 50 13.90 6.50 6.94
C ARG A 50 13.16 5.91 5.75
N PHE A 51 11.83 6.07 5.70
CA PHE A 51 11.02 5.60 4.59
C PHE A 51 11.35 6.34 3.29
N LEU A 52 11.48 7.66 3.33
CA LEU A 52 11.93 8.43 2.15
C LEU A 52 13.30 7.96 1.65
N ALA A 53 14.28 7.77 2.55
CA ALA A 53 15.58 7.24 2.19
C ALA A 53 15.47 5.84 1.56
N TYR A 54 14.62 4.97 2.11
CA TYR A 54 14.34 3.65 1.55
C TYR A 54 13.75 3.74 0.13
N CYS A 55 12.79 4.65 -0.10
CA CYS A 55 12.22 4.91 -1.42
C CYS A 55 13.26 5.42 -2.41
N PHE A 56 14.11 6.37 -2.01
CA PHE A 56 15.20 6.88 -2.88
C PHE A 56 16.15 5.77 -3.34
N LEU A 57 16.46 4.83 -2.45
CA LEU A 57 17.40 3.74 -2.75
C LEU A 57 16.78 2.58 -3.54
N ASN A 58 15.45 2.44 -3.54
CA ASN A 58 14.75 1.29 -4.10
C ASN A 58 13.75 1.63 -5.21
N ARG A 59 13.68 2.90 -5.66
CA ARG A 59 12.65 3.36 -6.60
C ARG A 59 12.57 2.52 -7.88
N ASP A 60 13.71 2.10 -8.43
CA ASP A 60 13.77 1.39 -9.72
C ASP A 60 13.16 -0.03 -9.66
N ARG A 61 13.10 -0.60 -8.45
CA ARG A 61 12.50 -1.92 -8.17
C ARG A 61 10.98 -1.87 -8.16
N SER A 62 10.42 -0.71 -7.81
CA SER A 62 8.98 -0.53 -7.64
C SER A 62 8.23 -0.53 -8.95
N ARG A 63 7.05 -1.14 -8.94
CA ARG A 63 6.07 -1.09 -10.04
C ARG A 63 4.75 -0.44 -9.65
N SER A 64 4.55 -0.16 -8.37
CA SER A 64 3.37 0.51 -7.86
C SER A 64 3.31 1.99 -8.29
N GLN A 65 2.09 2.52 -8.30
CA GLN A 65 1.83 3.89 -8.76
C GLN A 65 2.36 4.93 -7.76
N ILE A 66 2.22 4.67 -6.46
CA ILE A 66 2.61 5.59 -5.38
C ILE A 66 3.49 4.93 -4.33
N LEU A 67 4.30 3.94 -4.73
CA LEU A 67 5.29 3.25 -3.89
C LEU A 67 4.69 2.37 -2.79
N GLN A 68 3.45 1.89 -2.95
CA GLN A 68 2.80 0.97 -2.00
C GLN A 68 3.66 -0.28 -1.76
N ASP A 69 4.21 -0.87 -2.82
CA ASP A 69 5.09 -2.04 -2.72
C ASP A 69 6.36 -1.77 -1.89
N LEU A 70 6.95 -0.58 -1.99
CA LEU A 70 8.07 -0.16 -1.15
C LEU A 70 7.66 0.14 0.28
N TRP A 71 6.47 0.70 0.52
CA TRP A 71 5.93 0.86 1.87
C TRP A 71 5.76 -0.48 2.57
N VAL A 72 5.15 -1.46 1.89
CA VAL A 72 5.00 -2.83 2.41
C VAL A 72 6.35 -3.46 2.71
N SER A 73 7.30 -3.33 1.77
CA SER A 73 8.66 -3.83 1.95
C SER A 73 9.36 -3.18 3.15
N TYR A 74 9.19 -1.87 3.33
CA TYR A 74 9.78 -1.12 4.42
C TYR A 74 9.18 -1.52 5.78
N GLU A 75 7.85 -1.58 5.88
CA GLU A 75 7.15 -1.93 7.12
C GLU A 75 7.43 -3.36 7.56
N LEU A 76 7.52 -4.30 6.62
CA LEU A 76 7.78 -5.71 6.91
C LEU A 76 9.27 -6.08 6.89
N GLY A 77 10.14 -5.11 6.68
CA GLY A 77 11.58 -5.30 6.62
C GLY A 77 12.05 -6.32 5.59
N GLU A 78 11.57 -6.15 4.36
CA GLU A 78 11.90 -6.99 3.20
C GLU A 78 11.57 -8.47 3.45
N LYS A 79 10.46 -8.74 4.16
CA LYS A 79 9.99 -10.08 4.48
C LYS A 79 9.98 -10.96 3.22
N GLN A 80 10.51 -12.18 3.34
CA GLN A 80 10.44 -13.20 2.31
C GLN A 80 9.21 -14.10 2.51
N GLY A 81 8.62 -14.60 1.41
CA GLY A 81 7.56 -15.60 1.44
C GLY A 81 6.29 -15.18 2.20
N GLY A 82 5.87 -13.92 2.06
CA GLY A 82 4.59 -13.45 2.59
C GLY A 82 3.40 -13.84 1.71
N PHE A 83 2.19 -13.49 2.19
CA PHE A 83 0.96 -13.66 1.43
C PHE A 83 0.27 -12.33 1.13
N PHE A 84 -0.10 -12.08 -0.14
CA PHE A 84 -0.81 -10.88 -0.54
C PHE A 84 -2.20 -11.15 -1.17
N VAL A 85 -3.03 -10.12 -1.19
CA VAL A 85 -4.25 -10.04 -1.99
C VAL A 85 -4.29 -8.70 -2.71
N GLU A 86 -4.55 -8.67 -4.00
CA GLU A 86 -4.62 -7.42 -4.79
C GLU A 86 -5.86 -7.44 -5.68
N PHE A 87 -6.64 -6.37 -5.58
CA PHE A 87 -7.77 -6.05 -6.45
C PHE A 87 -7.34 -4.97 -7.44
N GLY A 88 -7.89 -5.00 -8.66
CA GLY A 88 -7.43 -4.12 -9.74
C GLY A 88 -6.07 -4.57 -10.28
N ALA A 89 -5.86 -5.88 -10.44
CA ALA A 89 -4.55 -6.42 -10.81
C ALA A 89 -4.14 -6.08 -12.26
N THR A 90 -5.08 -5.69 -13.14
CA THR A 90 -4.85 -5.31 -14.54
C THR A 90 -3.91 -6.26 -15.27
N ASN A 91 -2.89 -5.76 -15.98
CA ASN A 91 -1.89 -6.58 -16.66
C ASN A 91 -0.91 -7.29 -15.71
N GLY A 92 -1.00 -7.02 -14.40
CA GLY A 92 -0.17 -7.61 -13.36
C GLY A 92 1.22 -7.03 -13.24
N VAL A 93 1.57 -5.94 -13.94
CA VAL A 93 2.91 -5.34 -13.93
C VAL A 93 2.83 -3.83 -13.73
N THR A 94 2.16 -3.12 -14.63
CA THR A 94 2.01 -1.66 -14.53
C THR A 94 1.17 -1.33 -13.31
N ASN A 95 1.63 -0.38 -12.50
CA ASN A 95 0.96 0.07 -11.29
C ASN A 95 0.68 -1.02 -10.24
N SER A 96 1.21 -2.24 -10.40
CA SER A 96 0.94 -3.33 -9.47
C SER A 96 1.61 -3.09 -8.11
N ASN A 97 0.82 -3.25 -7.06
CA ASN A 97 1.24 -3.08 -5.68
C ASN A 97 1.89 -4.34 -5.09
N THR A 98 1.83 -5.47 -5.79
CA THR A 98 2.39 -6.74 -5.33
C THR A 98 3.45 -7.29 -6.26
N TRP A 99 3.78 -6.58 -7.35
CA TRP A 99 4.70 -7.12 -8.35
C TRP A 99 6.06 -7.48 -7.74
N LEU A 100 6.65 -6.48 -7.07
CA LEU A 100 7.91 -6.58 -6.35
C LEU A 100 7.88 -7.71 -5.31
N LEU A 101 6.79 -7.82 -4.55
CA LEU A 101 6.64 -8.78 -3.47
C LEU A 101 6.68 -10.22 -3.99
N GLU A 102 5.96 -10.51 -5.08
CA GLU A 102 5.99 -11.84 -5.72
C GLU A 102 7.37 -12.13 -6.35
N LYS A 103 7.89 -11.19 -7.16
CA LYS A 103 9.04 -11.47 -8.03
C LYS A 103 10.38 -11.45 -7.29
N GLU A 104 10.55 -10.56 -6.32
CA GLU A 104 11.83 -10.41 -5.63
C GLU A 104 11.84 -11.01 -4.23
N TYR A 105 10.68 -11.12 -3.58
CA TYR A 105 10.59 -11.67 -2.22
C TYR A 105 9.89 -13.03 -2.13
N GLY A 106 9.50 -13.60 -3.28
CA GLY A 106 8.91 -14.93 -3.35
C GLY A 106 7.55 -15.04 -2.64
N TRP A 107 6.82 -13.92 -2.54
CA TRP A 107 5.47 -13.95 -1.98
C TRP A 107 4.50 -14.69 -2.90
N GLN A 108 3.46 -15.24 -2.30
CA GLN A 108 2.33 -15.83 -3.02
C GLN A 108 1.08 -15.02 -2.73
N GLY A 109 0.06 -15.13 -3.58
CA GLY A 109 -1.16 -14.37 -3.33
C GLY A 109 -2.29 -14.64 -4.28
N ILE A 110 -3.27 -13.75 -4.20
CA ILE A 110 -4.48 -13.72 -5.02
C ILE A 110 -4.52 -12.39 -5.75
N LEU A 111 -4.74 -12.44 -7.06
CA LEU A 111 -4.91 -11.30 -7.96
C LEU A 111 -6.34 -11.34 -8.50
N ALA A 112 -7.17 -10.35 -8.22
CA ALA A 112 -8.53 -10.27 -8.76
C ALA A 112 -8.60 -9.22 -9.87
N GLU A 113 -9.09 -9.63 -11.05
CA GLU A 113 -9.24 -8.76 -12.21
C GLU A 113 -10.49 -9.18 -13.01
N PRO A 114 -11.60 -8.44 -12.92
CA PRO A 114 -12.84 -8.79 -13.63
C PRO A 114 -12.81 -8.44 -15.13
N ASN A 115 -12.01 -7.48 -15.59
CA ASN A 115 -11.99 -7.06 -17.00
C ASN A 115 -11.22 -8.08 -17.86
N PRO A 116 -11.89 -8.77 -18.82
CA PRO A 116 -11.26 -9.82 -19.62
C PRO A 116 -10.07 -9.37 -20.47
N ILE A 117 -9.98 -8.09 -20.84
CA ILE A 117 -8.86 -7.57 -21.65
C ILE A 117 -7.50 -7.82 -20.99
N TRP A 118 -7.47 -7.88 -19.66
CA TRP A 118 -6.27 -8.03 -18.88
C TRP A 118 -5.86 -9.48 -18.62
N HIS A 119 -6.77 -10.45 -18.80
CA HIS A 119 -6.59 -11.81 -18.30
C HIS A 119 -5.40 -12.53 -18.90
N ASP A 120 -5.16 -12.37 -20.20
CA ASP A 120 -4.04 -13.02 -20.88
C ASP A 120 -2.70 -12.44 -20.45
N ALA A 121 -2.59 -11.11 -20.39
CA ALA A 121 -1.39 -10.42 -19.92
C ALA A 121 -1.11 -10.76 -18.44
N LEU A 122 -2.14 -10.74 -17.58
CA LEU A 122 -2.03 -11.10 -16.17
C LEU A 122 -1.55 -12.55 -15.98
N ALA A 123 -2.08 -13.48 -16.78
CA ALA A 123 -1.68 -14.88 -16.75
C ALA A 123 -0.21 -15.09 -17.18
N GLN A 124 0.26 -14.32 -18.16
CA GLN A 124 1.65 -14.37 -18.63
C GLN A 124 2.63 -13.73 -17.63
N ASN A 125 2.24 -12.63 -16.99
CA ASN A 125 3.12 -11.85 -16.14
C ASN A 125 3.24 -12.39 -14.71
N ARG A 126 2.22 -13.09 -14.20
CA ARG A 126 2.10 -13.46 -12.78
C ARG A 126 1.93 -14.95 -12.58
N THR A 127 2.50 -15.48 -11.50
CA THR A 127 2.35 -16.90 -11.13
C THR A 127 1.32 -17.11 -10.03
N SER A 128 1.01 -16.06 -9.25
CA SER A 128 -0.02 -16.09 -8.22
C SER A 128 -1.40 -16.47 -8.77
N ARG A 129 -2.28 -16.90 -7.86
CA ARG A 129 -3.66 -17.30 -8.21
C ARG A 129 -4.42 -16.09 -8.75
N LYS A 130 -5.19 -16.29 -9.82
CA LYS A 130 -6.06 -15.26 -10.39
C LYS A 130 -7.52 -15.58 -10.10
N ASP A 131 -8.31 -14.56 -9.85
CA ASP A 131 -9.77 -14.63 -9.82
C ASP A 131 -10.33 -13.61 -10.82
N ARG A 132 -11.35 -14.03 -11.55
CA ARG A 132 -11.99 -13.22 -12.61
C ARG A 132 -13.33 -12.64 -12.17
N ARG A 133 -13.79 -12.97 -10.96
CA ARG A 133 -15.02 -12.42 -10.39
C ARG A 133 -14.75 -11.01 -9.88
N CYS A 134 -15.79 -10.18 -9.89
CA CYS A 134 -15.72 -8.85 -9.30
C CYS A 134 -15.79 -8.98 -7.78
N ILE A 135 -14.78 -8.48 -7.07
CA ILE A 135 -14.85 -8.38 -5.62
C ILE A 135 -15.99 -7.42 -5.24
N SER A 136 -16.78 -7.77 -4.23
CA SER A 136 -17.91 -6.97 -3.75
C SER A 136 -18.27 -7.33 -2.32
N SER A 137 -19.32 -6.72 -1.77
CA SER A 137 -19.84 -7.02 -0.43
C SER A 137 -20.57 -8.37 -0.32
N SER A 138 -20.90 -9.01 -1.45
CA SER A 138 -21.63 -10.28 -1.49
C SER A 138 -21.27 -11.12 -2.74
N SER A 139 -21.37 -12.44 -2.61
CA SER A 139 -21.05 -13.39 -3.69
C SER A 139 -22.28 -13.77 -4.53
N GLY A 140 -22.06 -14.22 -5.77
CA GLY A 140 -23.06 -14.90 -6.61
C GLY A 140 -24.08 -13.97 -7.28
N LYS A 141 -23.86 -12.65 -7.24
CA LYS A 141 -24.67 -11.69 -7.99
C LYS A 141 -24.05 -11.45 -9.36
N LYS A 142 -24.87 -11.09 -10.33
CA LYS A 142 -24.43 -10.55 -11.61
C LYS A 142 -24.53 -9.03 -11.55
N VAL A 143 -23.43 -8.34 -11.80
CA VAL A 143 -23.38 -6.87 -11.79
C VAL A 143 -22.92 -6.35 -13.14
N ARG A 144 -23.34 -5.12 -13.46
CA ARG A 144 -22.88 -4.40 -14.64
C ARG A 144 -21.53 -3.76 -14.34
N PHE A 145 -20.53 -4.14 -15.11
CA PHE A 145 -19.18 -3.65 -15.02
C PHE A 145 -18.86 -2.83 -16.28
N LEU A 146 -18.39 -1.61 -16.08
CA LEU A 146 -18.06 -0.67 -17.15
C LEU A 146 -16.60 -0.90 -17.52
N VAL A 147 -16.35 -1.32 -18.76
CA VAL A 147 -15.00 -1.46 -19.31
C VAL A 147 -14.68 -0.27 -20.21
N THR A 148 -13.55 0.36 -19.94
CA THR A 148 -13.07 1.57 -20.63
C THR A 148 -11.95 1.27 -21.62
N ASN A 149 -12.03 0.11 -22.28
CA ASN A 149 -10.97 -0.49 -23.11
C ASN A 149 -10.42 0.45 -24.21
N GLU A 150 -11.30 1.27 -24.80
CA GLU A 150 -10.96 2.17 -25.91
C GLU A 150 -10.30 3.49 -25.46
N VAL A 151 -10.30 3.80 -24.15
CA VAL A 151 -9.75 5.05 -23.61
C VAL A 151 -8.60 4.77 -22.65
N ASP A 152 -8.91 4.08 -21.55
CA ASP A 152 -7.95 3.67 -20.54
C ASP A 152 -8.57 2.51 -19.73
N PRO A 153 -8.18 1.25 -20.00
CA PRO A 153 -8.78 0.11 -19.33
C PRO A 153 -8.43 0.01 -17.83
N GLU A 154 -7.46 0.78 -17.31
CA GLU A 154 -7.19 0.84 -15.86
C GLU A 154 -8.36 1.49 -15.10
N LEU A 155 -9.18 2.32 -15.77
CA LEU A 155 -10.32 3.03 -15.17
C LEU A 155 -11.64 2.22 -15.14
N SER A 156 -11.58 0.92 -15.41
CA SER A 156 -12.77 0.06 -15.47
C SER A 156 -13.31 -0.20 -14.06
N GLY A 157 -14.63 -0.23 -13.88
CA GLY A 157 -15.24 -0.36 -12.55
C GLY A 157 -16.72 -0.74 -12.58
N VAL A 158 -17.30 -1.01 -11.41
CA VAL A 158 -18.73 -1.35 -11.31
C VAL A 158 -19.60 -0.12 -11.55
N ALA A 159 -20.63 -0.25 -12.40
CA ALA A 159 -21.44 0.88 -12.88
C ALA A 159 -22.13 1.67 -11.76
N GLU A 160 -22.53 1.00 -10.68
CA GLU A 160 -23.19 1.63 -9.52
C GLU A 160 -22.28 2.61 -8.78
N PHE A 161 -20.96 2.38 -8.80
CA PHE A 161 -19.97 3.22 -8.13
C PHE A 161 -19.31 4.24 -9.07
N ALA A 162 -19.59 4.17 -10.37
CA ALA A 162 -19.00 5.03 -11.40
C ALA A 162 -19.52 6.48 -11.40
N SER A 163 -20.44 6.84 -10.51
CA SER A 163 -21.06 8.17 -10.48
C SER A 163 -20.46 9.04 -9.37
N GLY A 164 -19.92 10.21 -9.72
CA GLY A 164 -19.46 11.21 -8.75
C GLY A 164 -17.94 11.34 -8.57
N ASP A 165 -17.13 10.55 -9.29
CA ASP A 165 -15.68 10.72 -9.37
C ASP A 165 -15.22 11.50 -10.62
N HIS A 166 -13.92 11.75 -10.73
CA HIS A 166 -13.32 12.51 -11.83
C HIS A 166 -13.39 11.80 -13.20
N PHE A 167 -13.62 10.48 -13.23
CA PHE A 167 -13.61 9.63 -14.42
C PHE A 167 -15.01 9.13 -14.83
N ALA A 168 -16.06 9.53 -14.11
CA ALA A 168 -17.46 9.16 -14.39
C ALA A 168 -17.85 9.34 -15.86
N ALA A 169 -17.39 10.41 -16.51
CA ALA A 169 -17.65 10.67 -17.93
C ALA A 169 -16.97 9.63 -18.85
N VAL A 170 -15.75 9.20 -18.53
CA VAL A 170 -15.02 8.17 -19.28
C VAL A 170 -15.70 6.81 -19.12
N ARG A 171 -16.09 6.46 -17.89
CA ARG A 171 -16.83 5.22 -17.61
C ARG A 171 -18.20 5.18 -18.28
N SER A 172 -18.91 6.30 -18.33
CA SER A 172 -20.22 6.41 -19.02
C SER A 172 -20.15 6.17 -20.53
N ALA A 173 -18.98 6.31 -21.14
CA ALA A 173 -18.73 6.05 -22.56
C ALA A 173 -18.18 4.63 -22.82
N GLY A 174 -17.87 3.87 -21.78
CA GLY A 174 -17.35 2.51 -21.85
C GLY A 174 -18.40 1.47 -22.23
N GLN A 175 -17.96 0.27 -22.57
CA GLN A 175 -18.85 -0.87 -22.84
C GLN A 175 -19.29 -1.50 -21.51
N GLU A 176 -20.54 -1.97 -21.43
CA GLU A 176 -21.01 -2.74 -20.28
C GLU A 176 -20.78 -4.25 -20.50
N ILE A 177 -20.22 -4.92 -19.50
CA ILE A 177 -20.17 -6.38 -19.41
C ILE A 177 -20.86 -6.85 -18.13
N GLU A 178 -21.31 -8.11 -18.12
CA GLU A 178 -21.85 -8.75 -16.93
C GLU A 178 -20.77 -9.62 -16.27
N VAL A 179 -20.53 -9.40 -14.98
CA VAL A 179 -19.56 -10.18 -14.19
C VAL A 179 -20.22 -10.72 -12.93
N GLU A 180 -19.80 -11.92 -12.51
CA GLU A 180 -20.22 -12.50 -11.25
C GLU A 180 -19.43 -11.88 -10.10
N THR A 181 -20.10 -11.60 -8.97
CA THR A 181 -19.46 -11.08 -7.78
C THR A 181 -18.96 -12.17 -6.84
N VAL A 182 -17.91 -11.86 -6.08
CA VAL A 182 -17.44 -12.66 -4.96
C VAL A 182 -17.20 -11.75 -3.74
N SER A 183 -17.58 -12.19 -2.55
CA SER A 183 -17.18 -11.49 -1.32
C SER A 183 -15.73 -11.79 -0.96
N LEU A 184 -15.05 -10.86 -0.29
CA LEU A 184 -13.67 -11.07 0.19
C LEU A 184 -13.57 -12.33 1.06
N ASN A 185 -14.55 -12.58 1.92
CA ASN A 185 -14.59 -13.78 2.76
C ASN A 185 -14.64 -15.08 1.93
N GLN A 186 -15.48 -15.12 0.89
CA GLN A 186 -15.60 -16.28 0.02
C GLN A 186 -14.35 -16.46 -0.84
N LEU A 187 -13.81 -15.38 -1.41
CA LEU A 187 -12.60 -15.42 -2.22
C LEU A 187 -11.42 -16.03 -1.44
N LEU A 188 -11.20 -15.55 -0.20
CA LEU A 188 -10.16 -16.08 0.68
C LEU A 188 -10.39 -17.56 1.00
N ALA A 189 -11.63 -17.97 1.23
CA ALA A 189 -11.97 -19.37 1.50
C ALA A 189 -11.73 -20.28 0.27
N ASP A 190 -12.22 -19.88 -0.91
CA ASP A 190 -12.05 -20.60 -2.18
C ASP A 190 -10.57 -20.82 -2.51
N CYS A 191 -9.73 -19.84 -2.17
CA CYS A 191 -8.31 -19.86 -2.43
C CYS A 191 -7.47 -20.55 -1.32
N ASN A 192 -8.11 -21.03 -0.25
CA ASN A 192 -7.43 -21.52 0.96
C ASN A 192 -6.38 -20.53 1.50
N ALA A 193 -6.72 -19.24 1.50
CA ALA A 193 -5.83 -18.20 1.99
C ALA A 193 -5.51 -18.40 3.48
N PRO A 194 -4.29 -18.04 3.93
CA PRO A 194 -3.96 -18.08 5.34
C PRO A 194 -4.88 -17.14 6.12
N ARG A 195 -5.16 -17.48 7.39
CA ARG A 195 -5.93 -16.60 8.28
C ARG A 195 -5.26 -15.24 8.50
N ARG A 196 -3.93 -15.21 8.39
CA ARG A 196 -3.12 -14.01 8.56
C ARG A 196 -2.46 -13.67 7.23
N ILE A 197 -2.82 -12.53 6.68
CA ILE A 197 -2.39 -12.05 5.37
C ILE A 197 -1.45 -10.86 5.60
N ASP A 198 -0.31 -10.85 4.91
CA ASP A 198 0.72 -9.83 5.16
C ASP A 198 0.40 -8.50 4.48
N TYR A 199 -0.28 -8.53 3.34
CA TYR A 199 -0.65 -7.32 2.62
C TYR A 199 -1.93 -7.50 1.81
N MET A 200 -2.78 -6.47 1.80
CA MET A 200 -3.90 -6.40 0.87
C MET A 200 -4.00 -5.00 0.25
N SER A 201 -4.08 -4.98 -1.08
CA SER A 201 -4.34 -3.79 -1.88
C SER A 201 -5.79 -3.83 -2.35
N ILE A 202 -6.57 -2.82 -1.97
CA ILE A 202 -7.97 -2.67 -2.36
C ILE A 202 -8.07 -1.43 -3.25
N ASP A 203 -8.18 -1.68 -4.54
CA ASP A 203 -8.42 -0.68 -5.58
C ASP A 203 -9.56 -1.23 -6.44
N THR A 204 -10.77 -0.70 -6.20
CA THR A 204 -12.01 -1.22 -6.81
C THR A 204 -12.88 -0.11 -7.36
N GLU A 205 -12.31 1.08 -7.52
CA GLU A 205 -12.93 2.23 -8.16
C GLU A 205 -14.27 2.61 -7.50
N GLY A 206 -14.33 2.53 -6.16
CA GLY A 206 -15.42 3.09 -5.34
C GLY A 206 -16.18 2.13 -4.42
N SER A 207 -15.90 0.82 -4.47
CA SER A 207 -16.59 -0.19 -3.64
C SER A 207 -15.84 -0.58 -2.35
N GLU A 208 -14.75 0.11 -2.03
CA GLU A 208 -13.78 -0.27 -0.98
C GLU A 208 -14.44 -0.34 0.40
N TYR A 209 -15.26 0.66 0.74
CA TYR A 209 -15.93 0.72 2.03
C TYR A 209 -16.91 -0.45 2.22
N ASP A 210 -17.68 -0.80 1.20
CA ASP A 210 -18.67 -1.87 1.28
C ASP A 210 -18.00 -3.25 1.38
N ILE A 211 -16.89 -3.45 0.67
CA ILE A 211 -16.05 -4.65 0.80
C ILE A 211 -15.54 -4.77 2.23
N LEU A 212 -14.91 -3.72 2.76
CA LEU A 212 -14.36 -3.71 4.13
C LEU A 212 -15.44 -3.90 5.19
N LYS A 213 -16.61 -3.27 5.04
CA LYS A 213 -17.73 -3.39 5.98
C LYS A 213 -18.28 -4.82 6.05
N SER A 214 -18.20 -5.57 4.95
CA SER A 214 -18.63 -6.97 4.87
C SER A 214 -17.56 -7.98 5.29
N PHE A 215 -16.32 -7.54 5.51
CA PHE A 215 -15.18 -8.41 5.78
C PHE A 215 -15.22 -8.96 7.22
N ASP A 216 -14.96 -10.26 7.37
CA ASP A 216 -14.91 -10.94 8.66
C ASP A 216 -13.54 -10.79 9.32
N PHE A 217 -13.33 -9.65 9.98
CA PHE A 217 -12.14 -9.35 10.77
C PHE A 217 -11.92 -10.29 11.98
N SER A 218 -12.90 -11.14 12.34
CA SER A 218 -12.73 -12.16 13.39
C SER A 218 -12.08 -13.43 12.86
N ARG A 219 -12.24 -13.71 11.57
CA ARG A 219 -11.70 -14.89 10.90
C ARG A 219 -10.35 -14.65 10.26
N TYR A 220 -10.15 -13.48 9.66
CA TYR A 220 -8.94 -13.09 8.97
C TYR A 220 -8.35 -11.80 9.56
N SER A 221 -7.02 -11.73 9.62
CA SER A 221 -6.29 -10.51 9.95
C SER A 221 -5.34 -10.14 8.81
N ILE A 222 -5.33 -8.85 8.48
CA ILE A 222 -4.44 -8.29 7.47
C ILE A 222 -3.41 -7.44 8.21
N ASP A 223 -2.14 -7.59 7.89
CA ASP A 223 -1.10 -6.80 8.54
C ASP A 223 -1.05 -5.37 8.02
N LEU A 224 -1.03 -5.24 6.70
CA LEU A 224 -0.92 -3.99 5.97
C LEU A 224 -2.04 -3.89 4.94
N LEU A 225 -2.73 -2.76 4.92
CA LEU A 225 -3.78 -2.45 3.95
C LEU A 225 -3.40 -1.17 3.21
N SER A 226 -3.41 -1.20 1.88
CA SER A 226 -3.57 0.01 1.07
C SER A 226 -4.97 -0.01 0.49
N VAL A 227 -5.70 1.07 0.67
CA VAL A 227 -7.09 1.20 0.22
C VAL A 227 -7.17 2.46 -0.61
N GLU A 228 -7.63 2.37 -1.85
CA GLU A 228 -7.94 3.54 -2.65
C GLU A 228 -9.06 4.34 -1.95
N GLN A 229 -8.91 5.65 -1.88
CA GLN A 229 -9.85 6.53 -1.19
C GLN A 229 -10.27 7.69 -2.07
N ASN A 230 -11.57 7.93 -2.04
CA ASN A 230 -12.12 9.21 -2.45
C ASN A 230 -12.60 10.00 -1.21
N ARG A 231 -12.78 11.31 -1.39
CA ARG A 231 -13.14 12.22 -0.29
C ARG A 231 -14.45 11.86 0.43
N GLN A 232 -15.32 11.08 -0.21
CA GLN A 232 -16.63 10.74 0.33
C GLN A 232 -16.52 9.55 1.30
N THR A 233 -15.66 8.57 0.99
CA THR A 233 -15.55 7.31 1.75
C THR A 233 -14.39 7.29 2.74
N GLU A 234 -13.37 8.13 2.57
CA GLU A 234 -12.14 8.17 3.38
C GLU A 234 -12.41 8.15 4.90
N ALA A 235 -13.27 9.05 5.39
CA ALA A 235 -13.57 9.15 6.82
C ALA A 235 -14.26 7.89 7.38
N ALA A 236 -15.16 7.29 6.58
CA ALA A 236 -15.89 6.08 6.97
C ALA A 236 -14.97 4.85 6.99
N ILE A 237 -14.10 4.71 5.99
CA ILE A 237 -13.08 3.66 5.93
C ILE A 237 -12.13 3.78 7.13
N GLN A 238 -11.62 4.98 7.40
CA GLN A 238 -10.72 5.20 8.54
C GLN A 238 -11.39 4.85 9.88
N ALA A 239 -12.65 5.25 10.08
CA ALA A 239 -13.38 4.93 11.30
C ALA A 239 -13.58 3.41 11.47
N LEU A 240 -14.00 2.72 10.42
CA LEU A 240 -14.19 1.27 10.41
C LEU A 240 -12.88 0.51 10.70
N LEU A 241 -11.81 0.87 10.02
CA LEU A 241 -10.51 0.23 10.21
C LEU A 241 -9.95 0.50 11.62
N ALA A 242 -10.17 1.70 12.18
CA ALA A 242 -9.79 2.00 13.56
C ALA A 242 -10.50 1.10 14.58
N THR A 243 -11.79 0.78 14.38
CA THR A 243 -12.51 -0.16 15.29
C THR A 243 -11.98 -1.59 15.23
N HIS A 244 -11.25 -1.93 14.16
CA HIS A 244 -10.59 -3.23 13.98
C HIS A 244 -9.07 -3.17 14.22
N GLY A 245 -8.59 -2.16 14.94
CA GLY A 245 -7.20 -2.11 15.40
C GLY A 245 -6.19 -1.68 14.34
N TYR A 246 -6.63 -1.08 13.24
CA TYR A 246 -5.74 -0.50 12.24
C TYR A 246 -5.51 0.99 12.49
N LYS A 247 -4.31 1.45 12.16
CA LYS A 247 -3.96 2.87 12.20
C LYS A 247 -3.36 3.30 10.87
N ARG A 248 -3.83 4.45 10.36
CA ARG A 248 -3.27 5.08 9.17
C ARG A 248 -1.85 5.59 9.44
N VAL A 249 -0.95 5.38 8.48
CA VAL A 249 0.45 5.83 8.51
C VAL A 249 0.78 6.57 7.23
N PHE A 250 1.82 7.42 7.26
CA PHE A 250 2.33 8.14 6.09
C PHE A 250 1.25 8.86 5.26
N ALA A 251 0.28 9.51 5.93
CA ALA A 251 -0.83 10.19 5.25
C ALA A 251 -0.34 11.32 4.33
N GLU A 252 0.83 11.89 4.59
CA GLU A 252 1.48 12.88 3.73
C GLU A 252 2.04 12.30 2.42
N PHE A 253 2.22 10.97 2.33
CA PHE A 253 2.80 10.28 1.18
C PHE A 253 1.80 9.40 0.43
N SER A 254 0.76 8.91 1.11
CA SER A 254 -0.16 7.93 0.56
C SER A 254 -1.14 8.51 -0.48
N GLN A 255 -1.12 9.82 -0.74
CA GLN A 255 -1.87 10.49 -1.81
C GLN A 255 -3.38 10.15 -1.81
N TRP A 256 -3.88 9.42 -2.82
CA TRP A 256 -5.27 8.98 -2.93
C TRP A 256 -5.54 7.63 -2.24
N ASP A 257 -4.53 7.01 -1.62
CA ASP A 257 -4.70 5.85 -0.77
C ASP A 257 -4.71 6.22 0.72
N GLY A 258 -5.34 5.35 1.51
CA GLY A 258 -5.04 5.19 2.92
C GLY A 258 -4.15 3.97 3.14
N TRP A 259 -2.97 4.18 3.75
CA TRP A 259 -2.08 3.09 4.17
C TRP A 259 -2.28 2.80 5.66
N TYR A 260 -2.64 1.58 5.98
CA TYR A 260 -3.03 1.16 7.33
C TYR A 260 -2.20 -0.01 7.81
N VAL A 261 -1.77 0.05 9.07
CA VAL A 261 -1.04 -1.02 9.75
C VAL A 261 -1.87 -1.54 10.91
N HIS A 262 -1.99 -2.86 11.03
CA HIS A 262 -2.64 -3.50 12.16
C HIS A 262 -1.81 -3.34 13.45
N SER A 263 -2.48 -3.08 14.57
CA SER A 263 -1.84 -2.78 15.86
C SER A 263 -0.90 -3.88 16.37
N GLU A 264 -1.23 -5.15 16.13
CA GLU A 264 -0.36 -6.29 16.47
C GLU A 264 0.98 -6.30 15.71
N ARG A 265 1.06 -5.61 14.56
CA ARG A 265 2.32 -5.44 13.83
C ARG A 265 3.14 -4.27 14.32
N MET A 266 2.49 -3.17 14.71
CA MET A 266 3.17 -1.99 15.26
C MET A 266 4.02 -2.31 16.48
N THR A 267 3.61 -3.29 17.29
CA THR A 267 4.38 -3.78 18.45
C THR A 267 5.61 -4.59 18.05
N THR A 268 5.52 -5.41 17.00
CA THR A 268 6.63 -6.25 16.51
C THR A 268 7.73 -5.48 15.78
N ARG A 269 7.41 -4.30 15.20
CA ARG A 269 8.36 -3.49 14.44
C ARG A 269 9.56 -3.01 15.28
N ARG A 270 9.34 -2.76 16.58
CA ARG A 270 10.34 -2.30 17.58
C ARG A 270 11.48 -3.29 17.91
N GLY A 271 11.69 -4.31 17.07
CA GLY A 271 12.79 -5.27 17.20
C GLY A 271 13.23 -5.90 15.86
N THR A 272 12.81 -5.35 14.73
CA THR A 272 13.04 -5.94 13.39
C THR A 272 14.45 -5.66 12.84
N ASN A 273 14.82 -6.41 11.79
CA ASN A 273 16.12 -6.27 11.09
C ASN A 273 16.37 -4.86 10.54
N LEU A 274 15.34 -4.04 10.28
CA LEU A 274 15.53 -2.64 9.87
C LEU A 274 16.11 -1.79 10.99
N ASP A 275 15.62 -1.93 12.23
CA ASP A 275 16.20 -1.26 13.39
C ASP A 275 17.63 -1.73 13.66
N ARG A 276 17.95 -3.00 13.33
CA ARG A 276 19.34 -3.51 13.37
C ARG A 276 20.23 -2.97 12.26
N ARG A 277 19.72 -2.80 11.02
CA ARG A 277 20.45 -2.15 9.91
C ARG A 277 20.68 -0.65 10.16
N PHE A 278 19.75 0.02 10.86
CA PHE A 278 19.82 1.47 11.16
C PHE A 278 20.25 1.79 12.62
N GLY A 279 20.74 0.81 13.38
CA GLY A 279 21.42 1.01 14.67
C GLY A 279 20.53 1.46 15.84
N ALA A 280 19.21 1.27 15.78
CA ALA A 280 18.33 1.55 16.92
C ALA A 280 18.32 0.35 17.88
N SER A 281 19.09 0.43 18.98
CA SER A 281 18.93 -0.53 20.08
C SER A 281 17.55 -0.39 20.73
N PRO A 282 16.91 -1.50 21.14
CA PRO A 282 15.69 -1.43 21.94
C PRO A 282 16.01 -0.78 23.28
N VAL A 283 15.37 0.35 23.60
CA VAL A 283 15.44 0.94 24.93
C VAL A 283 14.60 0.08 25.86
N GLN A 284 15.25 -0.66 26.76
CA GLN A 284 14.59 -1.23 27.93
C GLN A 284 14.09 -0.08 28.80
N VAL A 285 12.77 0.04 28.94
CA VAL A 285 12.15 0.94 29.92
C VAL A 285 12.23 0.23 31.26
N THR A 286 13.27 0.51 32.04
CA THR A 286 13.31 0.10 33.45
C THR A 286 12.39 1.02 34.23
N LEU A 287 11.23 0.50 34.66
CA LEU A 287 10.38 1.15 35.64
C LEU A 287 11.16 1.22 36.96
N VAL A 288 11.60 2.42 37.33
CA VAL A 288 12.10 2.69 38.68
C VAL A 288 10.89 3.01 39.54
N GLU A 289 10.44 2.04 40.32
CA GLU A 289 9.53 2.29 41.44
C GLU A 289 10.26 3.15 42.47
N LYS A 290 9.82 4.40 42.62
CA LYS A 290 10.15 5.20 43.80
C LYS A 290 9.24 4.73 44.94
N THR A 291 9.76 3.88 45.81
CA THR A 291 9.26 3.74 47.17
C THR A 291 9.71 4.97 47.96
N ASN A 292 8.77 5.83 48.32
CA ASN A 292 8.99 6.89 49.31
C ASN A 292 8.93 6.24 50.70
N GLY A 293 10.05 6.25 51.41
CA GLY A 293 10.14 6.20 52.87
C GLY A 293 10.57 7.56 53.39
#